data_AF-A0A1B3PDH7-F1
#
_entry.id   AF-A0A1B3PDH7-F1
#
_cell.length_a   1.000
_cell.length_b   1.000
_cell.length_c   1.000
_cell.angle_alpha   90.00
_cell.angle_beta   90.00
_cell.angle_gamma   90.00
#
_symmetry.space_group_name_H-M   'P 1'
#
loop_
_entity.id
_entity.type
_entity.pdbx_description
1 polymer ?
#
loop_
_entity_poly.entity_id
_entity_poly.type
_entity_poly.pdbx_seq_one_letter_code
_entity_poly.pdbx_strand_id
1 'polypeptide(L)'
;MTTDSEKVEILLKVNEAPDLQAAHSFAVNKNFAGLITGLVNENYKSDYEPSDEPECFTRSPLILTSNQWLNRITPMFTIDCDLNSPKPYIADNYRATLEKYLRFGAFVKNTGCFLIKPNECDAVTLGNFLNTVLEDRAFTFVNFAVQIDLFSASNVGKSYRNDLTEDQREEEDDSWLYWNTLHKATNYNSRIQVALVINSNLPNSNVSIYRWIGDDIRMIIVPHSSFITNKSNFPLLSKRHQEIVRMFMQYSTNTVVIEPKSLLDHRIELYKDYIKHQSKFITYNEHSSGKDCPNYPLQPLHDNLDNGVYEVFERDPAKYVLYQKAIEAALVDMVSPEELETKTILLMVVGCGRGPLIRAALNASTNTKRKMKILAVEKNPNAIVVLSCLIRDLWSDKVQLISKDMRDLQLDEKVDIVVSELLGSFGDNELSPECLDGVQRLLKPDTGISIPANSISYIQPVMTKRVSNAIKSITGGVKSPNFNEKSNPEFYKSLEANWLVYFSSVFHVDETKELFTFVHPNKDVPIDNSRHAIVTFKSTVDCVLHGVAGYFTSQLYKDIEISIHPETHTQGMSSWYSAFFPIANEIQLKENDPIEVEFWRKCDEKRVWYEWRINRPEISHVHNLNGSAHTIHLL
;
A
#
# COMPACT_ATOMS: atom_id res chain seq x y z
N MET A 1 -12.35 -17.31 -12.83
CA MET A 1 -11.89 -16.38 -13.88
C MET A 1 -10.57 -15.79 -13.37
N THR A 2 -9.45 -16.38 -13.74
CA THR A 2 -8.13 -15.77 -13.50
C THR A 2 -8.04 -14.54 -14.39
N THR A 3 -8.07 -13.36 -13.79
CA THR A 3 -7.98 -12.10 -14.51
C THR A 3 -6.62 -12.03 -15.22
N ASP A 4 -6.64 -11.75 -16.52
CA ASP A 4 -5.46 -11.50 -17.38
C ASP A 4 -4.63 -10.27 -16.94
N SER A 5 -4.85 -9.74 -15.73
CA SER A 5 -4.31 -8.49 -15.19
C SER A 5 -2.92 -8.60 -14.57
N GLU A 6 -2.31 -9.80 -14.53
CA GLU A 6 -1.00 -10.03 -13.89
C GLU A 6 0.13 -10.33 -14.90
N LYS A 7 -0.03 -9.91 -16.16
CA LYS A 7 1.06 -9.98 -17.16
C LYS A 7 1.89 -8.70 -17.11
N VAL A 8 3.22 -8.84 -17.00
CA VAL A 8 4.16 -7.73 -17.17
C VAL A 8 4.00 -7.15 -18.57
N GLU A 9 3.68 -5.88 -18.63
CA GLU A 9 3.57 -5.11 -19.86
C GLU A 9 4.95 -4.60 -20.26
N ILE A 10 5.41 -4.97 -21.46
CA ILE A 10 6.73 -4.54 -21.95
C ILE A 10 6.57 -3.57 -23.12
N LEU A 11 7.06 -2.34 -22.92
CA LEU A 11 7.09 -1.27 -23.91
C LEU A 11 8.49 -1.13 -24.53
N LEU A 12 8.55 -0.65 -25.77
CA LEU A 12 9.80 -0.29 -26.44
C LEU A 12 9.98 1.23 -26.40
N LYS A 13 11.13 1.73 -25.93
CA LYS A 13 11.46 3.16 -25.97
C LYS A 13 12.53 3.43 -27.02
N VAL A 14 12.27 4.36 -27.93
CA VAL A 14 13.24 4.83 -28.92
C VAL A 14 13.20 6.35 -28.91
N ASN A 15 14.35 7.00 -28.62
CA ASN A 15 14.39 8.45 -28.46
C ASN A 15 13.86 9.17 -29.72
N GLU A 16 14.32 8.75 -30.90
CA GLU A 16 13.82 9.24 -32.18
C GLU A 16 13.36 8.10 -33.09
N ALA A 17 12.15 8.22 -33.63
CA ALA A 17 11.63 7.36 -34.68
C ALA A 17 11.46 8.18 -35.96
N PRO A 18 12.43 8.24 -36.89
CA PRO A 18 12.29 9.02 -38.13
C PRO A 18 11.05 8.60 -38.94
N ASP A 19 10.84 7.28 -39.09
CA ASP A 19 9.62 6.69 -39.59
C ASP A 19 8.82 6.07 -38.43
N LEU A 20 7.78 6.79 -37.97
CA LEU A 20 6.95 6.33 -36.87
C LEU A 20 6.12 5.10 -37.24
N GLN A 21 5.65 5.00 -38.48
CA GLN A 21 4.82 3.88 -38.92
C GLN A 21 5.65 2.58 -38.96
N ALA A 22 6.88 2.66 -39.44
CA ALA A 22 7.83 1.55 -39.41
C ALA A 22 8.21 1.16 -37.97
N ALA A 23 8.52 2.14 -37.10
CA ALA A 23 8.85 1.88 -35.70
C ALA A 23 7.69 1.25 -34.93
N HIS A 24 6.46 1.74 -35.14
CA HIS A 24 5.25 1.15 -34.57
C HIS A 24 5.03 -0.29 -35.07
N SER A 25 5.15 -0.50 -36.38
CA SER A 25 5.01 -1.84 -36.98
C SER A 25 6.07 -2.80 -36.45
N PHE A 26 7.31 -2.33 -36.27
CA PHE A 26 8.37 -3.10 -35.63
C PHE A 26 7.98 -3.50 -34.19
N ALA A 27 7.54 -2.55 -33.35
CA ALA A 27 7.14 -2.84 -31.98
C ALA A 27 6.00 -3.88 -31.92
N VAL A 28 5.00 -3.76 -32.81
CA VAL A 28 3.89 -4.71 -32.92
C VAL A 28 4.38 -6.09 -33.36
N ASN A 29 5.18 -6.17 -34.44
CA ASN A 29 5.72 -7.43 -34.95
C ASN A 29 6.61 -8.15 -33.93
N LYS A 30 7.27 -7.41 -33.05
CA LYS A 30 8.08 -7.95 -31.95
C LYS A 30 7.27 -8.16 -30.66
N ASN A 31 5.94 -8.04 -30.68
CA ASN A 31 5.06 -8.27 -29.54
C ASN A 31 5.39 -7.38 -28.31
N PHE A 32 5.76 -6.12 -28.54
CA PHE A 32 5.72 -5.10 -27.49
C PHE A 32 4.28 -4.58 -27.33
N ALA A 33 3.93 -4.18 -26.11
CA ALA A 33 2.62 -3.63 -25.81
C ALA A 33 2.42 -2.23 -26.41
N GLY A 34 3.50 -1.45 -26.52
CA GLY A 34 3.51 -0.12 -27.11
C GLY A 34 4.91 0.42 -27.39
N LEU A 35 4.96 1.59 -28.00
CA LEU A 35 6.15 2.34 -28.38
C LEU A 35 6.15 3.70 -27.66
N ILE A 36 7.26 4.02 -27.01
CA ILE A 36 7.55 5.35 -26.46
C ILE A 36 8.55 6.03 -27.38
N THR A 37 8.24 7.23 -27.89
CA THR A 37 9.14 7.96 -28.80
C THR A 37 8.83 9.46 -28.87
N GLY A 38 9.81 10.26 -29.28
CA GLY A 38 9.67 11.70 -29.48
C GLY A 38 8.61 12.05 -30.52
N LEU A 39 7.67 12.93 -30.16
CA LEU A 39 6.71 13.47 -31.12
C LEU A 39 7.33 14.53 -32.02
N VAL A 40 8.26 15.33 -31.51
CA VAL A 40 9.00 16.34 -32.26
C VAL A 40 10.46 15.88 -32.34
N ASN A 41 11.13 16.16 -33.45
CA ASN A 41 12.56 15.86 -33.59
C ASN A 41 13.34 16.69 -32.55
N GLU A 42 14.27 16.08 -31.81
CA GLU A 42 14.98 16.79 -30.72
C GLU A 42 15.89 17.91 -31.28
N ASN A 43 16.28 17.83 -32.56
CA ASN A 43 17.06 18.86 -33.24
C ASN A 43 16.20 19.94 -33.92
N TYR A 44 14.88 19.83 -33.88
CA TYR A 44 14.01 20.85 -34.44
C TYR A 44 14.00 22.07 -33.51
N LYS A 45 14.53 23.19 -34.01
CA LYS A 45 14.45 24.49 -33.34
C LYS A 45 13.42 25.33 -34.07
N SER A 46 12.37 25.71 -33.36
CA SER A 46 11.39 26.68 -33.87
C SER A 46 12.07 28.06 -33.93
N ASP A 47 11.85 28.78 -35.02
CA ASP A 47 12.30 30.17 -35.12
C ASP A 47 11.53 31.02 -34.13
N TYR A 48 12.25 31.79 -33.32
CA TYR A 48 11.67 32.61 -32.25
C TYR A 48 10.93 33.87 -32.74
N GLU A 49 10.85 34.05 -34.06
CA GLU A 49 10.15 35.16 -34.69
C GLU A 49 8.72 34.74 -35.08
N PRO A 50 7.68 35.52 -34.69
CA PRO A 50 6.31 35.22 -35.08
C PRO A 50 6.16 35.26 -36.60
N SER A 51 5.73 34.14 -37.19
CA SER A 51 5.34 34.04 -38.60
C SER A 51 3.84 33.78 -38.68
N ASP A 52 3.17 34.46 -39.62
CA ASP A 52 1.76 34.20 -39.96
C ASP A 52 1.60 32.92 -40.82
N GLU A 53 2.70 32.32 -41.27
CA GLU A 53 2.66 31.07 -42.03
C GLU A 53 2.48 29.85 -41.13
N PRO A 54 1.66 28.85 -41.55
CA PRO A 54 1.46 27.63 -40.79
C PRO A 54 2.77 26.81 -40.68
N GLU A 55 3.35 26.77 -39.49
CA GLU A 55 4.58 26.02 -39.18
C GLU A 55 4.32 24.50 -39.11
N CYS A 56 5.02 23.73 -39.93
CA CYS A 56 5.03 22.26 -39.87
C CYS A 56 6.20 21.76 -39.00
N PHE A 57 5.99 21.75 -37.68
CA PHE A 57 7.03 21.38 -36.70
C PHE A 57 7.15 19.86 -36.45
N THR A 58 6.20 19.06 -36.96
CA THR A 58 6.22 17.60 -36.80
C THR A 58 5.45 16.88 -37.91
N ARG A 59 5.57 15.56 -37.92
CA ARG A 59 4.88 14.63 -38.84
C ARG A 59 3.36 14.71 -38.71
N SER A 60 2.66 14.41 -39.82
CA SER A 60 1.20 14.32 -39.83
C SER A 60 0.69 13.22 -38.89
N PRO A 61 -0.38 13.46 -38.10
CA PRO A 61 -0.96 12.44 -37.23
C PRO A 61 -1.65 11.31 -38.01
N LEU A 62 -1.96 11.53 -39.30
CA LEU A 62 -2.64 10.56 -40.17
C LEU A 62 -1.80 9.33 -40.51
N ILE A 63 -0.51 9.32 -40.18
CA ILE A 63 0.38 8.15 -40.35
C ILE A 63 -0.01 6.96 -39.46
N LEU A 64 -0.78 7.20 -38.40
CA LEU A 64 -1.36 6.19 -37.54
C LEU A 64 -2.85 6.46 -37.34
N THR A 65 -3.62 5.40 -37.11
CA THR A 65 -5.03 5.49 -36.72
C THR A 65 -5.16 6.01 -35.29
N SER A 66 -6.31 6.61 -34.95
CA SER A 66 -6.59 7.07 -33.58
C SER A 66 -6.44 5.94 -32.54
N ASN A 67 -6.83 4.71 -32.88
CA ASN A 67 -6.67 3.56 -32.00
C ASN A 67 -5.19 3.23 -31.72
N GLN A 68 -4.32 3.36 -32.73
CA GLN A 68 -2.88 3.17 -32.55
C GLN A 68 -2.27 4.26 -31.67
N TRP A 69 -2.64 5.53 -31.86
CA TRP A 69 -2.18 6.61 -31.00
C TRP A 69 -2.61 6.41 -29.53
N LEU A 70 -3.88 6.10 -29.30
CA LEU A 70 -4.43 5.95 -27.96
C LEU A 70 -3.86 4.74 -27.23
N ASN A 71 -3.74 3.60 -27.89
CA ASN A 71 -3.43 2.33 -27.23
C ASN A 71 -2.01 1.81 -27.44
N ARG A 72 -1.23 2.37 -28.38
CA ARG A 72 0.09 1.83 -28.76
C ARG A 72 1.23 2.84 -28.69
N ILE A 73 0.94 4.14 -28.65
CA ILE A 73 1.97 5.18 -28.60
C ILE A 73 1.93 5.91 -27.25
N THR A 74 3.11 6.12 -26.67
CA THR A 74 3.34 7.04 -25.56
C THR A 74 4.26 8.16 -26.05
N PRO A 75 3.72 9.37 -26.27
CA PRO A 75 4.50 10.55 -26.60
C PRO A 75 5.61 10.81 -25.57
N MET A 76 6.82 11.06 -26.05
CA MET A 76 7.94 11.55 -25.25
C MET A 76 8.27 13.00 -25.61
N PHE A 77 8.56 13.80 -24.59
CA PHE A 77 8.99 15.19 -24.73
C PHE A 77 10.25 15.42 -23.89
N THR A 78 11.28 15.97 -24.53
CA THR A 78 12.50 16.41 -23.84
C THR A 78 12.32 17.88 -23.45
N ILE A 79 12.60 18.21 -22.19
CA ILE A 79 12.46 19.57 -21.64
C ILE A 79 13.81 20.01 -21.10
N ASP A 80 14.34 21.08 -21.70
CA ASP A 80 15.68 21.61 -21.45
C ASP A 80 15.70 22.77 -20.44
N CYS A 81 16.90 23.20 -20.07
CA CYS A 81 17.16 24.32 -19.15
C CYS A 81 16.71 25.69 -19.68
N ASP A 82 16.47 25.83 -20.99
CA ASP A 82 15.98 27.07 -21.62
C ASP A 82 14.64 27.55 -21.04
N LEU A 83 13.88 26.64 -20.42
CA LEU A 83 12.64 26.94 -19.69
C LEU A 83 12.82 27.98 -18.56
N ASN A 84 14.05 28.11 -18.02
CA ASN A 84 14.42 29.12 -17.03
C ASN A 84 15.58 30.00 -17.51
N SER A 85 15.66 30.24 -18.83
CA SER A 85 16.70 31.10 -19.39
C SER A 85 16.73 32.45 -18.67
N PRO A 86 17.92 32.99 -18.30
CA PRO A 86 18.03 34.30 -17.67
C PRO A 86 17.58 35.44 -18.59
N LYS A 87 17.35 35.15 -19.88
CA LYS A 87 16.76 36.07 -20.86
C LYS A 87 15.26 35.76 -20.99
N PRO A 88 14.36 36.63 -20.50
CA PRO A 88 12.93 36.34 -20.46
C PRO A 88 12.33 35.92 -21.80
N TYR A 89 12.72 36.58 -22.90
CA TYR A 89 12.21 36.24 -24.24
C TYR A 89 12.55 34.80 -24.69
N ILE A 90 13.70 34.25 -24.26
CA ILE A 90 14.05 32.85 -24.57
C ILE A 90 13.16 31.91 -23.78
N ALA A 91 13.02 32.17 -22.47
CA ALA A 91 12.19 31.34 -21.59
C ALA A 91 10.71 31.36 -22.01
N ASP A 92 10.17 32.54 -22.34
CA ASP A 92 8.78 32.72 -22.77
C ASP A 92 8.51 32.03 -24.09
N ASN A 93 9.40 32.20 -25.07
CA ASN A 93 9.25 31.53 -26.36
C ASN A 93 9.40 30.01 -26.23
N TYR A 94 10.38 29.53 -25.48
CA TYR A 94 10.57 28.09 -25.26
C TYR A 94 9.35 27.48 -24.55
N ARG A 95 8.77 28.17 -23.56
CA ARG A 95 7.51 27.77 -22.92
C ARG A 95 6.37 27.66 -23.92
N ALA A 96 6.17 28.68 -24.75
CA ALA A 96 5.12 28.68 -25.78
C ALA A 96 5.30 27.52 -26.79
N THR A 97 6.55 27.25 -27.19
CA THR A 97 6.90 26.13 -28.07
C THR A 97 6.60 24.78 -27.42
N LEU A 98 6.98 24.58 -26.15
CA LEU A 98 6.68 23.35 -25.42
C LEU A 98 5.16 23.14 -25.23
N GLU A 99 4.42 24.19 -24.86
CA GLU A 99 2.96 24.12 -24.74
C GLU A 99 2.32 23.72 -26.07
N LYS A 100 2.79 24.28 -27.20
CA LYS A 100 2.35 23.89 -28.54
C LYS A 100 2.60 22.41 -28.82
N TYR A 101 3.78 21.90 -28.47
CA TYR A 101 4.12 20.48 -28.67
C TYR A 101 3.28 19.56 -27.79
N LEU A 102 3.10 19.91 -26.52
CA LEU A 102 2.27 19.15 -25.58
C LEU A 102 0.80 19.13 -26.01
N ARG A 103 0.25 20.27 -26.47
CA ARG A 103 -1.12 20.33 -27.01
C ARG A 103 -1.30 19.47 -28.26
N PHE A 104 -0.29 19.40 -29.13
CA PHE A 104 -0.32 18.46 -30.24
C PHE A 104 -0.28 17.00 -29.76
N GLY A 105 0.50 16.71 -28.72
CA GLY A 105 0.45 15.43 -28.03
C GLY A 105 -0.96 15.09 -27.52
N ALA A 106 -1.62 16.03 -26.86
CA ALA A 106 -2.99 15.87 -26.37
C ALA A 106 -4.01 15.72 -27.52
N PHE A 107 -3.77 16.35 -28.67
CA PHE A 107 -4.60 16.18 -29.86
C PHE A 107 -4.56 14.73 -30.39
N VAL A 108 -3.39 14.11 -30.45
CA VAL A 108 -3.26 12.72 -30.93
C VAL A 108 -3.56 11.67 -29.85
N LYS A 109 -3.29 12.01 -28.59
CA LYS A 109 -3.46 11.14 -27.42
C LYS A 109 -3.98 11.98 -26.25
N ASN A 110 -5.30 12.16 -26.22
CA ASN A 110 -5.98 12.95 -25.18
C ASN A 110 -6.18 12.21 -23.84
N THR A 111 -5.81 10.93 -23.78
CA THR A 111 -5.90 10.12 -22.55
C THR A 111 -4.64 9.25 -22.37
N GLY A 112 -4.29 8.96 -21.12
CA GLY A 112 -3.18 8.06 -20.79
C GLY A 112 -1.96 8.81 -20.24
N CYS A 113 -0.78 8.57 -20.80
CA CYS A 113 0.48 9.09 -20.26
C CYS A 113 1.36 9.71 -21.34
N PHE A 114 2.06 10.80 -20.99
CA PHE A 114 3.23 11.32 -21.69
C PHE A 114 4.50 11.05 -20.87
N LEU A 115 5.59 10.71 -21.54
CA LEU A 115 6.91 10.61 -20.91
C LEU A 115 7.62 11.97 -21.02
N ILE A 116 8.03 12.53 -19.89
CA ILE A 116 8.80 13.77 -19.82
C ILE A 116 10.24 13.41 -19.49
N LYS A 117 11.16 13.77 -20.38
CA LYS A 117 12.60 13.58 -20.19
C LYS A 117 13.23 14.92 -19.82
N PRO A 118 13.51 15.19 -18.54
CA PRO A 118 14.25 16.39 -18.16
C PRO A 118 15.68 16.31 -18.72
N ASN A 119 16.18 17.43 -19.23
CA ASN A 119 17.55 17.57 -19.71
C ASN A 119 18.16 18.85 -19.14
N GLU A 120 19.01 18.71 -18.13
CA GLU A 120 19.62 19.84 -17.39
C GLU A 120 18.60 20.86 -16.84
N CYS A 121 17.32 20.50 -16.77
CA CYS A 121 16.25 21.36 -16.28
C CYS A 121 16.16 21.26 -14.76
N ASP A 122 16.00 22.39 -14.08
CA ASP A 122 15.80 22.44 -12.64
C ASP A 122 14.42 21.88 -12.22
N ALA A 123 14.39 21.17 -11.09
CA ALA A 123 13.20 20.47 -10.58
C ALA A 123 12.02 21.40 -10.32
N VAL A 124 12.26 22.57 -9.71
CA VAL A 124 11.22 23.54 -9.38
C VAL A 124 10.66 24.17 -10.65
N THR A 125 11.55 24.53 -11.57
CA THR A 125 11.18 25.09 -12.88
C THR A 125 10.28 24.13 -13.65
N LEU A 126 10.71 22.87 -13.78
CA LEU A 126 9.95 21.84 -14.47
C LEU A 126 8.61 21.59 -13.77
N GLY A 127 8.60 21.49 -12.44
CA GLY A 127 7.38 21.31 -11.65
C GLY A 127 6.36 22.42 -11.89
N ASN A 128 6.78 23.69 -11.83
CA ASN A 128 5.91 24.85 -12.07
C ASN A 128 5.33 24.86 -13.50
N PHE A 129 6.15 24.49 -14.49
CA PHE A 129 5.70 24.38 -15.87
C PHE A 129 4.65 23.27 -16.03
N LEU A 130 4.92 22.05 -15.54
CA LEU A 130 3.97 20.95 -15.60
C LEU A 130 2.67 21.29 -14.87
N ASN A 131 2.75 21.98 -13.73
CA ASN A 131 1.56 22.44 -13.00
C ASN A 131 0.74 23.42 -13.84
N THR A 132 1.39 24.35 -14.54
CA THR A 132 0.72 25.28 -15.47
C THR A 132 0.04 24.54 -16.62
N VAL A 133 0.72 23.54 -17.21
CA VAL A 133 0.17 22.71 -18.28
C VAL A 133 -1.07 21.93 -17.80
N LEU A 134 -1.05 21.43 -16.57
CA LEU A 134 -2.12 20.62 -15.99
C LEU A 134 -3.43 21.38 -15.75
N GLU A 135 -3.39 22.72 -15.70
CA GLU A 135 -4.57 23.61 -15.64
C GLU A 135 -5.30 23.70 -16.99
N ASP A 136 -4.62 23.42 -18.10
CA ASP A 136 -5.25 23.42 -19.43
C ASP A 136 -6.13 22.17 -19.61
N ARG A 137 -7.39 22.39 -20.01
CA ARG A 137 -8.40 21.35 -20.22
C ARG A 137 -7.98 20.29 -21.22
N ALA A 138 -7.08 20.62 -22.16
CA ALA A 138 -6.53 19.64 -23.11
C ALA A 138 -5.86 18.44 -22.41
N PHE A 139 -5.37 18.63 -21.18
CA PHE A 139 -4.64 17.60 -20.43
C PHE A 139 -5.46 16.92 -19.35
N THR A 140 -6.78 17.17 -19.26
CA THR A 140 -7.66 16.66 -18.18
C THR A 140 -7.47 15.17 -17.88
N PHE A 141 -7.27 14.35 -18.93
CA PHE A 141 -7.12 12.89 -18.83
C PHE A 141 -5.70 12.39 -19.16
N VAL A 142 -4.73 13.30 -19.21
CA VAL A 142 -3.32 13.00 -19.46
C VAL A 142 -2.55 13.05 -18.13
N ASN A 143 -1.78 12.00 -17.90
CA ASN A 143 -0.78 11.91 -16.84
C ASN A 143 0.62 12.14 -17.42
N PHE A 144 1.54 12.59 -16.59
CA PHE A 144 2.94 12.81 -16.93
C PHE A 144 3.81 11.84 -16.13
N ALA A 145 4.58 11.02 -16.81
CA ALA A 145 5.64 10.23 -16.18
C ALA A 145 6.97 10.96 -16.40
N VAL A 146 7.59 11.44 -15.32
CA VAL A 146 8.89 12.12 -15.40
C VAL A 146 9.99 11.08 -15.31
N GLN A 147 10.87 11.05 -16.31
CA GLN A 147 12.01 10.15 -16.36
C GLN A 147 13.05 10.59 -15.32
N ILE A 148 13.34 9.72 -14.36
CA ILE A 148 14.36 9.97 -13.32
C ILE A 148 15.31 8.78 -13.29
N ASP A 149 16.61 9.04 -13.28
CA ASP A 149 17.62 7.99 -13.12
C ASP A 149 17.66 7.48 -11.67
N LEU A 150 17.65 6.16 -11.47
CA LEU A 150 17.84 5.58 -10.14
C LEU A 150 19.24 5.91 -9.59
N PHE A 151 20.24 5.99 -10.46
CA PHE A 151 21.57 6.46 -10.13
C PHE A 151 21.91 7.68 -11.00
N SER A 152 22.07 8.85 -10.36
CA SER A 152 22.27 10.11 -11.06
C SER A 152 23.45 10.09 -12.03
N ALA A 153 23.25 10.59 -13.26
CA ALA A 153 24.31 10.76 -14.24
C ALA A 153 25.45 11.66 -13.74
N SER A 154 25.15 12.62 -12.86
CA SER A 154 26.15 13.48 -12.23
C SER A 154 27.18 12.69 -11.41
N ASN A 155 26.76 11.62 -10.72
CA ASN A 155 27.66 10.76 -9.93
C ASN A 155 28.66 10.02 -10.81
N VAL A 156 28.22 9.54 -11.97
CA VAL A 156 29.12 8.95 -12.97
C VAL A 156 30.13 10.00 -13.45
N GLY A 157 29.66 11.23 -13.74
CA GLY A 157 30.53 12.35 -14.12
C GLY A 157 31.58 12.71 -13.07
N LYS A 158 31.20 12.75 -11.78
CA LYS A 158 32.12 13.02 -10.65
C LYS A 158 33.28 12.03 -10.61
N SER A 159 33.02 10.74 -10.88
CA SER A 159 34.05 9.70 -10.83
C SER A 159 35.22 9.93 -11.82
N TYR A 160 35.00 10.70 -12.90
CA TYR A 160 36.02 11.03 -13.90
C TYR A 160 36.65 12.42 -13.71
N ARG A 161 36.21 13.19 -12.71
CA ARG A 161 36.70 14.54 -12.40
C ARG A 161 37.93 14.47 -11.47
N ASN A 162 39.11 14.77 -12.02
CA ASN A 162 40.37 14.78 -11.25
C ASN A 162 40.51 15.98 -10.31
N ASP A 163 39.71 17.02 -10.51
CA ASP A 163 39.73 18.25 -9.73
C ASP A 163 38.85 18.20 -8.46
N LEU A 164 38.08 17.11 -8.28
CA LEU A 164 37.38 16.82 -7.03
C LEU A 164 38.30 16.08 -6.04
N THR A 165 38.03 16.20 -4.74
CA THR A 165 38.66 15.35 -3.71
C THR A 165 38.07 13.92 -3.75
N GLU A 166 38.67 12.97 -3.04
CA GLU A 166 38.10 11.62 -2.89
C GLU A 166 36.71 11.68 -2.23
N ASP A 167 36.57 12.40 -1.12
CA ASP A 167 35.28 12.60 -0.43
C ASP A 167 34.20 13.18 -1.37
N GLN A 168 34.55 14.16 -2.20
CA GLN A 168 33.62 14.78 -3.16
C GLN A 168 33.21 13.83 -4.29
N ARG A 169 34.04 12.82 -4.62
CA ARG A 169 33.71 11.79 -5.60
C ARG A 169 32.84 10.68 -5.00
N GLU A 170 32.97 10.44 -3.70
CA GLU A 170 32.18 9.44 -2.96
C GLU A 170 30.79 9.97 -2.56
N GLU A 171 30.61 11.29 -2.48
CA GLU A 171 29.30 11.91 -2.23
C GLU A 171 28.33 11.70 -3.41
N GLU A 172 27.39 10.76 -3.23
CA GLU A 172 26.33 10.44 -4.18
C GLU A 172 25.23 11.51 -4.19
N ASP A 173 25.00 12.14 -5.35
CA ASP A 173 23.81 12.93 -5.62
C ASP A 173 22.58 12.01 -5.65
N ASP A 174 21.69 12.19 -4.68
CA ASP A 174 20.46 11.43 -4.55
C ASP A 174 19.37 11.96 -5.50
N SER A 175 19.12 11.23 -6.58
CA SER A 175 18.13 11.60 -7.60
C SER A 175 16.69 11.66 -7.06
N TRP A 176 16.42 11.02 -5.91
CA TRP A 176 15.13 11.13 -5.25
C TRP A 176 14.87 12.54 -4.72
N LEU A 177 15.91 13.27 -4.30
CA LEU A 177 15.76 14.66 -3.84
C LEU A 177 15.31 15.59 -4.97
N TYR A 178 15.82 15.37 -6.19
CA TYR A 178 15.34 16.06 -7.38
C TYR A 178 13.86 15.76 -7.62
N TRP A 179 13.47 14.48 -7.60
CA TRP A 179 12.07 14.07 -7.76
C TRP A 179 11.15 14.67 -6.69
N ASN A 180 11.53 14.57 -5.40
CA ASN A 180 10.74 15.10 -4.30
C ASN A 180 10.59 16.64 -4.40
N THR A 181 11.64 17.34 -4.84
CA THR A 181 11.58 18.80 -5.09
C THR A 181 10.61 19.14 -6.22
N LEU A 182 10.63 18.39 -7.32
CA LEU A 182 9.69 18.56 -8.42
C LEU A 182 8.26 18.28 -7.96
N HIS A 183 8.04 17.21 -7.19
CA HIS A 183 6.71 16.83 -6.72
C HIS A 183 6.15 17.84 -5.71
N LYS A 184 7.00 18.41 -4.85
CA LYS A 184 6.64 19.56 -4.01
C LYS A 184 6.20 20.77 -4.84
N ALA A 185 6.95 21.12 -5.89
CA ALA A 185 6.62 22.25 -6.75
C ALA A 185 5.28 22.08 -7.48
N THR A 186 4.79 20.84 -7.63
CA THR A 186 3.50 20.53 -8.26
C THR A 186 2.38 20.32 -7.23
N ASN A 187 2.61 20.68 -5.96
CA ASN A 187 1.71 20.40 -4.84
C ASN A 187 1.29 18.92 -4.80
N TYR A 188 2.25 18.03 -5.06
CA TYR A 188 2.10 16.59 -5.02
C TYR A 188 1.01 16.03 -5.95
N ASN A 189 0.82 16.65 -7.12
CA ASN A 189 -0.22 16.26 -8.07
C ASN A 189 -0.09 14.77 -8.46
N SER A 190 -1.16 13.99 -8.25
CA SER A 190 -1.19 12.54 -8.52
C SER A 190 -1.13 12.19 -10.01
N ARG A 191 -1.33 13.16 -10.91
CA ARG A 191 -1.13 12.96 -12.36
C ARG A 191 0.34 13.03 -12.78
N ILE A 192 1.24 13.43 -11.88
CA ILE A 192 2.68 13.44 -12.12
C ILE A 192 3.28 12.26 -11.37
N GLN A 193 3.83 11.32 -12.13
CA GLN A 193 4.32 10.02 -11.67
C GLN A 193 5.78 9.82 -12.10
N VAL A 194 6.45 8.79 -11.56
CA VAL A 194 7.85 8.49 -11.90
C VAL A 194 7.95 7.47 -13.04
N ALA A 195 8.83 7.73 -14.01
CA ALA A 195 9.40 6.72 -14.89
C ALA A 195 10.87 6.47 -14.48
N LEU A 196 11.10 5.45 -13.66
CA LEU A 196 12.40 5.25 -13.00
C LEU A 196 13.35 4.47 -13.92
N VAL A 197 14.50 5.05 -14.27
CA VAL A 197 15.51 4.37 -15.09
C VAL A 197 16.41 3.53 -14.19
N ILE A 198 16.53 2.24 -14.50
CA ILE A 198 17.43 1.32 -13.82
C ILE A 198 18.73 1.28 -14.63
N ASN A 199 19.60 2.27 -14.43
CA ASN A 199 20.87 2.45 -15.16
C ASN A 199 21.87 1.31 -14.87
N SER A 200 23.01 1.29 -15.57
CA SER A 200 24.06 0.26 -15.39
C SER A 200 24.77 0.34 -14.04
N ASN A 201 24.78 1.52 -13.43
CA ASN A 201 25.25 1.76 -12.07
C ASN A 201 24.04 1.90 -11.15
N LEU A 202 24.18 1.45 -9.91
CA LEU A 202 23.13 1.48 -8.90
C LEU A 202 23.65 2.20 -7.65
N PRO A 203 22.79 2.89 -6.89
CA PRO A 203 23.17 3.47 -5.60
C PRO A 203 23.76 2.41 -4.69
N ASN A 204 24.75 2.77 -3.87
CA ASN A 204 25.36 1.82 -2.93
C ASN A 204 24.38 1.40 -1.82
N SER A 205 23.63 2.38 -1.28
CA SER A 205 22.63 2.18 -0.23
C SER A 205 21.38 1.47 -0.76
N ASN A 206 21.06 0.30 -0.20
CA ASN A 206 19.81 -0.39 -0.50
C ASN A 206 18.60 0.38 0.02
N VAL A 207 18.72 1.09 1.16
CA VAL A 207 17.61 1.87 1.74
C VAL A 207 17.19 2.99 0.79
N SER A 208 18.14 3.67 0.15
CA SER A 208 17.86 4.70 -0.85
C SER A 208 17.12 4.15 -2.07
N ILE A 209 17.37 2.89 -2.44
CA ILE A 209 16.64 2.19 -3.50
C ILE A 209 15.24 1.78 -3.04
N TYR A 210 15.11 1.23 -1.84
CA TYR A 210 13.83 0.78 -1.27
C TYR A 210 12.86 1.93 -1.02
N ARG A 211 13.37 3.13 -0.71
CA ARG A 211 12.56 4.35 -0.56
C ARG A 211 11.67 4.62 -1.78
N TRP A 212 12.18 4.36 -2.99
CA TRP A 212 11.40 4.55 -4.22
C TRP A 212 10.13 3.67 -4.30
N ILE A 213 10.05 2.56 -3.54
CA ILE A 213 8.85 1.72 -3.48
C ILE A 213 7.67 2.50 -2.89
N GLY A 214 7.93 3.43 -1.96
CA GLY A 214 6.93 4.28 -1.35
C GLY A 214 6.41 5.40 -2.26
N ASP A 215 7.00 5.60 -3.44
CA ASP A 215 6.60 6.60 -4.43
C ASP A 215 5.68 6.02 -5.51
N ASP A 216 5.06 6.90 -6.31
CA ASP A 216 4.17 6.48 -7.40
C ASP A 216 4.93 6.21 -8.71
N ILE A 217 5.58 5.05 -8.78
CA ILE A 217 6.32 4.61 -9.97
C ILE A 217 5.35 4.06 -11.02
N ARG A 218 5.16 4.80 -12.10
CA ARG A 218 4.32 4.35 -13.22
C ARG A 218 4.99 3.22 -14.00
N MET A 219 6.27 3.34 -14.29
CA MET A 219 7.03 2.38 -15.08
C MET A 219 8.50 2.38 -14.70
N ILE A 220 9.19 1.28 -14.96
CA ILE A 220 10.66 1.22 -14.91
C ILE A 220 11.24 1.14 -16.32
N ILE A 221 12.32 1.88 -16.58
CA ILE A 221 13.03 1.89 -17.86
C ILE A 221 14.36 1.15 -17.68
N VAL A 222 14.59 0.10 -18.47
CA VAL A 222 15.83 -0.68 -18.45
C VAL A 222 16.57 -0.45 -19.77
N PRO A 223 17.61 0.42 -19.79
CA PRO A 223 18.39 0.67 -20.99
C PRO A 223 19.28 -0.52 -21.33
N HIS A 224 19.66 -0.62 -22.60
CA HIS A 224 20.52 -1.69 -23.11
C HIS A 224 21.87 -1.77 -22.37
N SER A 225 22.34 -0.65 -21.82
CA SER A 225 23.60 -0.53 -21.08
C SER A 225 23.56 -1.24 -19.72
N SER A 226 22.37 -1.47 -19.15
CA SER A 226 22.20 -2.20 -17.89
C SER A 226 22.34 -3.71 -18.05
N PHE A 227 22.32 -4.21 -19.29
CA PHE A 227 22.51 -5.62 -19.59
C PHE A 227 23.97 -5.94 -19.87
N ILE A 228 24.48 -6.98 -19.20
CA ILE A 228 25.75 -7.62 -19.50
C ILE A 228 25.52 -8.85 -20.39
N THR A 229 26.57 -9.38 -21.02
CA THR A 229 26.46 -10.58 -21.88
C THR A 229 27.12 -11.78 -21.23
N ASN A 230 26.48 -12.96 -21.32
CA ASN A 230 27.15 -14.21 -20.96
C ASN A 230 28.13 -14.67 -22.05
N LYS A 231 28.80 -15.80 -21.80
CA LYS A 231 29.71 -16.45 -22.77
C LYS A 231 29.04 -16.83 -24.10
N SER A 232 27.71 -16.92 -24.12
CA SER A 232 26.91 -17.22 -25.31
C SER A 232 26.28 -15.97 -25.95
N ASN A 233 26.74 -14.77 -25.57
CA ASN A 233 26.25 -13.47 -26.04
C ASN A 233 24.77 -13.16 -25.76
N PHE A 234 24.11 -13.88 -24.85
CA PHE A 234 22.77 -13.52 -24.39
C PHE A 234 22.84 -12.39 -23.36
N PRO A 235 21.96 -11.38 -23.47
CA PRO A 235 21.88 -10.32 -22.47
C PRO A 235 21.28 -10.83 -21.16
N LEU A 236 21.85 -10.39 -20.06
CA LEU A 236 21.38 -10.67 -18.71
C LEU A 236 21.64 -9.46 -17.80
N LEU A 237 20.91 -9.41 -16.69
CA LEU A 237 21.17 -8.44 -15.62
C LEU A 237 22.11 -9.08 -14.59
N SER A 238 22.94 -8.26 -13.94
CA SER A 238 23.68 -8.72 -12.75
C SER A 238 22.70 -9.13 -11.63
N LYS A 239 23.16 -9.90 -10.63
CA LYS A 239 22.27 -10.35 -9.54
C LYS A 239 21.57 -9.18 -8.83
N ARG A 240 22.31 -8.12 -8.49
CA ARG A 240 21.76 -6.90 -7.87
C ARG A 240 20.69 -6.24 -8.74
N HIS A 241 20.89 -6.17 -10.05
CA HIS A 241 19.89 -5.63 -10.97
C HIS A 241 18.66 -6.55 -11.09
N GLN A 242 18.84 -7.88 -11.08
CA GLN A 242 17.73 -8.82 -11.10
C GLN A 242 16.84 -8.63 -9.85
N GLU A 243 17.44 -8.49 -8.67
CA GLU A 243 16.74 -8.25 -7.41
C GLU A 243 15.92 -6.94 -7.47
N ILE A 244 16.54 -5.84 -7.90
CA ILE A 244 15.89 -4.53 -7.99
C ILE A 244 14.76 -4.52 -9.03
N VAL A 245 14.99 -5.07 -10.22
CA VAL A 245 13.96 -5.14 -11.26
C VAL A 245 12.77 -5.99 -10.80
N ARG A 246 13.02 -7.14 -10.17
CA ARG A 246 11.95 -7.99 -9.60
C ARG A 246 11.20 -7.29 -8.48
N MET A 247 11.89 -6.60 -7.59
CA MET A 247 11.31 -5.83 -6.50
C MET A 247 10.34 -4.77 -7.03
N PHE A 248 10.77 -3.92 -7.97
CA PHE A 248 9.86 -2.93 -8.57
C PHE A 248 8.71 -3.58 -9.33
N MET A 249 8.95 -4.69 -10.03
CA MET A 249 7.87 -5.42 -10.70
C MET A 249 6.84 -6.02 -9.73
N GLN A 250 7.27 -6.43 -8.54
CA GLN A 250 6.43 -7.06 -7.52
C GLN A 250 5.60 -6.06 -6.74
N TYR A 251 6.22 -4.94 -6.37
CA TYR A 251 5.68 -4.00 -5.40
C TYR A 251 5.16 -2.71 -6.03
N SER A 252 5.75 -2.25 -7.14
CA SER A 252 5.54 -0.91 -7.67
C SER A 252 4.91 -0.86 -9.06
N THR A 253 5.28 -1.66 -10.05
CA THR A 253 4.69 -1.51 -11.40
C THR A 253 4.75 -2.79 -12.21
N ASN A 254 3.72 -3.06 -13.02
CA ASN A 254 3.75 -4.12 -14.02
C ASN A 254 4.26 -3.64 -15.39
N THR A 255 4.58 -2.36 -15.57
CA THR A 255 5.07 -1.79 -16.84
C THR A 255 6.59 -1.66 -16.84
N VAL A 256 7.25 -2.41 -17.72
CA VAL A 256 8.69 -2.35 -17.96
C VAL A 256 8.96 -1.83 -19.37
N VAL A 257 9.86 -0.86 -19.48
CA VAL A 257 10.26 -0.25 -20.75
C VAL A 257 11.67 -0.70 -21.08
N ILE A 258 11.88 -1.16 -22.32
CA ILE A 258 13.20 -1.51 -22.83
C ILE A 258 13.68 -0.38 -23.74
N GLU A 259 14.85 0.18 -23.43
CA GLU A 259 15.50 1.21 -24.24
C GLU A 259 16.74 0.60 -24.94
N PRO A 260 16.61 0.14 -26.20
CA PRO A 260 17.76 -0.32 -26.98
C PRO A 260 18.65 0.85 -27.41
N LYS A 261 19.87 0.51 -27.86
CA LYS A 261 20.78 1.51 -28.43
C LYS A 261 20.21 2.19 -29.67
N SER A 262 19.51 1.40 -30.49
CA SER A 262 18.74 1.85 -31.66
C SER A 262 17.80 0.73 -32.10
N LEU A 263 16.88 1.02 -33.02
CA LEU A 263 16.03 -0.01 -33.65
C LEU A 263 16.82 -1.07 -34.46
N LEU A 264 18.10 -0.80 -34.75
CA LEU A 264 18.99 -1.75 -35.43
C LEU A 264 19.66 -2.75 -34.47
N ASP A 265 19.44 -2.62 -33.16
CA ASP A 265 19.99 -3.58 -32.19
C ASP A 265 19.29 -4.95 -32.33
N HIS A 266 20.03 -5.93 -32.85
CA HIS A 266 19.55 -7.30 -33.07
C HIS A 266 19.19 -8.05 -31.76
N ARG A 267 19.48 -7.47 -30.59
CA ARG A 267 19.21 -8.07 -29.27
C ARG A 267 17.91 -7.59 -28.62
N ILE A 268 17.16 -6.69 -29.25
CA ILE A 268 15.90 -6.13 -28.69
C ILE A 268 14.95 -7.21 -28.17
N GLU A 269 14.76 -8.29 -28.93
CA GLU A 269 13.89 -9.39 -28.50
C GLU A 269 14.45 -10.17 -27.32
N LEU A 270 15.77 -10.33 -27.26
CA LEU A 270 16.44 -11.03 -26.16
C LEU A 270 16.30 -10.26 -24.85
N TYR A 271 16.37 -8.93 -24.87
CA TYR A 271 16.09 -8.10 -23.69
C TYR A 271 14.66 -8.31 -23.20
N LYS A 272 13.69 -8.28 -24.12
CA LYS A 272 12.27 -8.50 -23.82
C LYS A 272 12.02 -9.87 -23.22
N ASP A 273 12.56 -10.91 -23.84
CA ASP A 273 12.39 -12.28 -23.38
C ASP A 273 13.07 -12.51 -22.03
N TYR A 274 14.21 -11.85 -21.78
CA TYR A 274 14.87 -11.89 -20.49
C TYR A 274 14.04 -11.22 -19.39
N ILE A 275 13.44 -10.05 -19.63
CA ILE A 275 12.54 -9.40 -18.66
C ILE A 275 11.30 -10.27 -18.39
N LYS A 276 10.69 -10.86 -19.44
CA LYS A 276 9.60 -11.84 -19.27
C LYS A 276 10.03 -13.07 -18.47
N HIS A 277 11.29 -13.47 -18.60
CA HIS A 277 11.84 -14.54 -17.76
C HIS A 277 11.97 -14.08 -16.30
N GLN A 278 12.46 -12.86 -16.04
CA GLN A 278 12.57 -12.31 -14.68
C GLN A 278 11.21 -12.23 -13.98
N SER A 279 10.13 -11.91 -14.69
CA SER A 279 8.79 -11.82 -14.09
C SER A 279 8.25 -13.15 -13.57
N LYS A 280 8.81 -14.30 -14.01
CA LYS A 280 8.42 -15.63 -13.52
C LYS A 280 8.93 -15.92 -12.10
N PHE A 281 9.88 -15.13 -11.61
CA PHE A 281 10.45 -15.28 -10.27
C PHE A 281 9.80 -14.36 -9.24
N ILE A 282 8.74 -13.65 -9.63
CA ILE A 282 7.95 -12.82 -8.73
C ILE A 282 6.79 -13.65 -8.22
N THR A 283 6.54 -13.57 -6.92
CA THR A 283 5.40 -14.21 -6.29
C THR A 283 4.23 -13.23 -6.28
N TYR A 284 3.17 -13.56 -7.02
CA TYR A 284 1.87 -12.93 -6.83
C TYR A 284 1.12 -13.74 -5.78
N ASN A 285 0.86 -13.16 -4.61
CA ASN A 285 0.00 -13.79 -3.62
C ASN A 285 -1.44 -13.82 -4.15
N GLU A 286 -2.19 -14.89 -3.89
CA GLU A 286 -3.60 -15.03 -4.31
C GLU A 286 -4.52 -13.92 -3.76
N HIS A 287 -4.04 -13.18 -2.77
CA HIS A 287 -4.68 -11.98 -2.18
C HIS A 287 -4.26 -10.66 -2.86
N SER A 288 -3.63 -10.72 -4.06
CA SER A 288 -3.19 -9.55 -4.83
C SER A 288 -4.33 -8.65 -5.31
N SER A 289 -5.57 -9.14 -5.30
CA SER A 289 -6.76 -8.34 -5.57
C SER A 289 -6.94 -7.27 -4.49
N GLY A 290 -6.71 -6.00 -4.82
CA GLY A 290 -6.89 -4.87 -3.89
C GLY A 290 -5.60 -4.33 -3.25
N LYS A 291 -4.42 -4.63 -3.80
CA LYS A 291 -3.15 -3.96 -3.42
C LYS A 291 -3.30 -2.44 -3.40
N ASP A 292 -2.80 -1.82 -2.33
CA ASP A 292 -2.83 -0.37 -2.11
C ASP A 292 -4.23 0.26 -2.19
N CYS A 293 -5.31 -0.54 -2.10
CA CYS A 293 -6.69 -0.06 -2.07
C CYS A 293 -7.15 0.08 -0.61
N PRO A 294 -7.36 1.32 -0.11
CA PRO A 294 -7.84 1.53 1.24
C PRO A 294 -9.33 1.19 1.37
N ASN A 295 -9.67 0.46 2.44
CA ASN A 295 -11.04 0.09 2.79
C ASN A 295 -11.36 0.54 4.22
N TYR A 296 -12.63 0.83 4.52
CA TYR A 296 -13.02 1.07 5.92
C TYR A 296 -12.92 -0.21 6.75
N PRO A 297 -12.46 -0.13 8.00
CA PRO A 297 -12.53 -1.24 8.95
C PRO A 297 -13.98 -1.69 9.16
N LEU A 298 -14.15 -2.99 9.38
CA LEU A 298 -15.46 -3.55 9.74
C LEU A 298 -15.83 -3.12 11.16
N GLN A 299 -17.14 -3.07 11.45
CA GLN A 299 -17.67 -2.85 12.80
C GLN A 299 -18.68 -3.94 13.18
N PRO A 300 -18.24 -5.20 13.43
CA PRO A 300 -19.16 -6.32 13.63
C PRO A 300 -20.05 -6.20 14.89
N LEU A 301 -19.67 -5.36 15.85
CA LEU A 301 -20.51 -5.08 17.02
C LEU A 301 -21.72 -4.21 16.67
N HIS A 302 -21.53 -3.20 15.82
CA HIS A 302 -22.61 -2.31 15.38
C HIS A 302 -23.40 -2.94 14.23
N ASP A 303 -22.71 -3.39 13.19
CA ASP A 303 -23.33 -3.93 11.97
C ASP A 303 -23.50 -5.45 12.04
N ASN A 304 -24.46 -5.97 11.27
CA ASN A 304 -24.57 -7.42 11.04
C ASN A 304 -23.84 -7.77 9.76
N LEU A 305 -22.80 -8.59 9.86
CA LEU A 305 -22.01 -9.01 8.71
C LEU A 305 -22.82 -9.92 7.77
N ASP A 306 -22.56 -9.77 6.47
CA ASP A 306 -23.14 -10.58 5.42
C ASP A 306 -22.46 -11.94 5.28
N ASN A 307 -23.17 -12.88 4.65
CA ASN A 307 -22.69 -14.25 4.45
C ASN A 307 -21.34 -14.34 3.71
N GLY A 308 -21.09 -13.44 2.76
CA GLY A 308 -19.83 -13.41 2.00
C GLY A 308 -18.63 -13.00 2.85
N VAL A 309 -18.83 -12.11 3.83
CA VAL A 309 -17.76 -11.67 4.75
C VAL A 309 -17.32 -12.83 5.64
N TYR A 310 -18.27 -13.55 6.23
CA TYR A 310 -17.96 -14.78 6.99
C TYR A 310 -17.24 -15.83 6.14
N GLU A 311 -17.64 -15.99 4.86
CA GLU A 311 -16.97 -16.93 3.97
C GLU A 311 -15.51 -16.54 3.70
N VAL A 312 -15.21 -15.25 3.56
CA VAL A 312 -13.81 -14.78 3.44
C VAL A 312 -13.02 -15.11 4.70
N PHE A 313 -13.57 -14.85 5.89
CA PHE A 313 -12.91 -15.19 7.15
C PHE A 313 -12.61 -16.69 7.28
N GLU A 314 -13.54 -17.54 6.86
CA GLU A 314 -13.45 -18.99 6.97
C GLU A 314 -12.48 -19.64 5.99
N ARG A 315 -12.00 -18.89 4.97
CA ARG A 315 -10.98 -19.34 4.03
C ARG A 315 -9.57 -19.30 4.61
N ASP A 316 -9.37 -18.74 5.81
CA ASP A 316 -8.08 -18.74 6.50
C ASP A 316 -7.95 -19.96 7.43
N PRO A 317 -7.26 -21.04 7.00
CA PRO A 317 -7.10 -22.22 7.83
C PRO A 317 -6.14 -22.00 9.00
N ALA A 318 -5.13 -21.13 8.85
CA ALA A 318 -4.08 -20.93 9.85
C ALA A 318 -4.68 -20.39 11.15
N LYS A 319 -5.59 -19.41 11.03
CA LYS A 319 -6.33 -18.83 12.16
C LYS A 319 -7.01 -19.90 13.01
N TYR A 320 -7.92 -20.68 12.41
CA TYR A 320 -8.73 -21.65 13.18
C TYR A 320 -7.92 -22.85 13.70
N VAL A 321 -6.83 -23.23 13.01
CA VAL A 321 -5.90 -24.24 13.51
C VAL A 321 -5.21 -23.77 14.79
N LEU A 322 -4.80 -22.50 14.85
CA LEU A 322 -4.15 -21.95 16.05
C LEU A 322 -5.13 -21.80 17.21
N TYR A 323 -6.37 -21.34 16.95
CA TYR A 323 -7.43 -21.37 17.96
C TYR A 323 -7.71 -22.78 18.47
N GLN A 324 -7.79 -23.78 17.58
CA GLN A 324 -7.96 -25.17 17.99
C GLN A 324 -6.83 -25.63 18.91
N LYS A 325 -5.56 -25.38 18.53
CA LYS A 325 -4.39 -25.73 19.36
C LYS A 325 -4.41 -25.02 20.72
N ALA A 326 -4.83 -23.75 20.77
CA ALA A 326 -4.94 -23.00 22.02
C ALA A 326 -5.97 -23.63 22.96
N ILE A 327 -7.13 -24.02 22.41
CA ILE A 327 -8.17 -24.73 23.17
C ILE A 327 -7.69 -26.11 23.62
N GLU A 328 -6.99 -26.86 22.75
CA GLU A 328 -6.41 -28.17 23.10
C GLU A 328 -5.44 -28.05 24.29
N ALA A 329 -4.53 -27.07 24.24
CA ALA A 329 -3.57 -26.81 25.31
C ALA A 329 -4.28 -26.41 26.62
N ALA A 330 -5.27 -25.52 26.57
CA ALA A 330 -6.03 -25.11 27.75
C ALA A 330 -6.80 -26.29 28.38
N LEU A 331 -7.44 -27.13 27.57
CA LEU A 331 -8.12 -28.33 28.05
C LEU A 331 -7.14 -29.29 28.74
N VAL A 332 -5.95 -29.47 28.17
CA VAL A 332 -4.90 -30.34 28.74
C VAL A 332 -4.45 -29.86 30.11
N ASP A 333 -4.25 -28.56 30.27
CA ASP A 333 -3.85 -27.98 31.56
C ASP A 333 -4.97 -28.01 32.60
N MET A 334 -6.22 -27.83 32.18
CA MET A 334 -7.37 -27.78 33.11
C MET A 334 -7.84 -29.16 33.58
N VAL A 335 -7.64 -30.23 32.79
CA VAL A 335 -8.14 -31.57 33.10
C VAL A 335 -7.00 -32.58 33.06
N SER A 336 -6.63 -33.07 34.24
CA SER A 336 -5.60 -34.11 34.37
C SER A 336 -6.11 -35.48 33.84
N PRO A 337 -5.22 -36.44 33.55
CA PRO A 337 -5.61 -37.77 33.10
C PRO A 337 -6.57 -38.51 34.06
N GLU A 338 -6.49 -38.24 35.36
CA GLU A 338 -7.36 -38.84 36.39
C GLU A 338 -8.77 -38.25 36.39
N GLU A 339 -8.94 -37.03 35.86
CA GLU A 339 -10.21 -36.28 35.84
C GLU A 339 -11.01 -36.47 34.54
N LEU A 340 -10.50 -37.22 33.56
CA LEU A 340 -11.10 -37.36 32.22
C LEU A 340 -12.57 -37.79 32.23
N GLU A 341 -12.95 -38.64 33.18
CA GLU A 341 -14.32 -39.15 33.28
C GLU A 341 -15.24 -38.29 34.14
N THR A 342 -14.68 -37.54 35.11
CA THR A 342 -15.43 -36.84 36.16
C THR A 342 -15.58 -35.35 35.90
N LYS A 343 -14.63 -34.73 35.19
CA LYS A 343 -14.60 -33.29 34.94
C LYS A 343 -15.06 -32.98 33.53
N THR A 344 -16.05 -32.10 33.43
CA THR A 344 -16.54 -31.57 32.16
C THR A 344 -16.30 -30.07 32.15
N ILE A 345 -15.62 -29.58 31.12
CA ILE A 345 -15.33 -28.16 30.94
C ILE A 345 -16.55 -27.46 30.34
N LEU A 346 -16.96 -26.33 30.91
CA LEU A 346 -17.96 -25.45 30.32
C LEU A 346 -17.24 -24.33 29.55
N LEU A 347 -17.28 -24.41 28.22
CA LEU A 347 -16.66 -23.43 27.32
C LEU A 347 -17.71 -22.55 26.68
N MET A 348 -17.48 -21.25 26.63
CA MET A 348 -18.36 -20.29 25.96
C MET A 348 -17.64 -19.66 24.76
N VAL A 349 -18.21 -19.83 23.57
CA VAL A 349 -17.76 -19.13 22.37
C VAL A 349 -18.61 -17.87 22.23
N VAL A 350 -18.01 -16.68 22.25
CA VAL A 350 -18.71 -15.39 22.10
C VAL A 350 -18.36 -14.75 20.76
N GLY A 351 -19.38 -14.34 20.00
CA GLY A 351 -19.21 -13.92 18.61
C GLY A 351 -18.96 -15.12 17.69
N CYS A 352 -19.89 -16.08 17.70
CA CYS A 352 -19.72 -17.38 17.02
C CYS A 352 -19.65 -17.29 15.49
N GLY A 353 -20.21 -16.24 14.88
CA GLY A 353 -20.39 -16.15 13.43
C GLY A 353 -21.14 -17.38 12.90
N ARG A 354 -20.63 -18.02 11.85
CA ARG A 354 -21.19 -19.28 11.32
C ARG A 354 -20.64 -20.55 11.99
N GLY A 355 -19.93 -20.40 13.11
CA GLY A 355 -19.47 -21.48 13.98
C GLY A 355 -18.11 -22.15 13.69
N PRO A 356 -17.13 -21.55 13.00
CA PRO A 356 -15.82 -22.19 12.83
C PRO A 356 -15.07 -22.41 14.16
N LEU A 357 -15.19 -21.49 15.13
CA LEU A 357 -14.60 -21.68 16.47
C LEU A 357 -15.32 -22.76 17.29
N ILE A 358 -16.63 -22.94 17.12
CA ILE A 358 -17.37 -24.05 17.73
C ILE A 358 -16.80 -25.38 17.22
N ARG A 359 -16.56 -25.47 15.90
CA ARG A 359 -15.94 -26.65 15.28
C ARG A 359 -14.52 -26.88 15.80
N ALA A 360 -13.70 -25.84 15.91
CA ALA A 360 -12.38 -25.91 16.51
C ALA A 360 -12.43 -26.44 17.95
N ALA A 361 -13.34 -25.94 18.77
CA ALA A 361 -13.51 -26.39 20.16
C ALA A 361 -13.96 -27.86 20.25
N LEU A 362 -14.92 -28.30 19.42
CA LEU A 362 -15.36 -29.70 19.37
C LEU A 362 -14.24 -30.65 18.92
N ASN A 363 -13.44 -30.23 17.93
CA ASN A 363 -12.26 -30.97 17.51
C ASN A 363 -11.23 -31.05 18.63
N ALA A 364 -10.96 -29.95 19.33
CA ALA A 364 -10.03 -29.89 20.45
C ALA A 364 -10.42 -30.86 21.58
N SER A 365 -11.71 -30.88 21.95
CA SER A 365 -12.25 -31.84 22.93
C SER A 365 -12.08 -33.29 22.46
N THR A 366 -12.32 -33.57 21.18
CA THR A 366 -12.16 -34.91 20.60
C THR A 366 -10.70 -35.36 20.59
N ASN A 367 -9.79 -34.49 20.14
CA ASN A 367 -8.35 -34.77 20.04
C ASN A 367 -7.72 -34.99 21.41
N THR A 368 -8.16 -34.23 22.41
CA THR A 368 -7.63 -34.32 23.78
C THR A 368 -8.39 -35.33 24.66
N LYS A 369 -9.49 -35.91 24.17
CA LYS A 369 -10.39 -36.83 24.90
C LYS A 369 -10.97 -36.25 26.20
N ARG A 370 -11.14 -34.93 26.26
CA ARG A 370 -11.65 -34.22 27.46
C ARG A 370 -13.10 -33.79 27.24
N LYS A 371 -13.96 -34.08 28.22
CA LYS A 371 -15.40 -33.77 28.13
C LYS A 371 -15.64 -32.26 28.17
N MET A 372 -16.51 -31.78 27.30
CA MET A 372 -16.82 -30.35 27.19
C MET A 372 -18.28 -30.13 26.81
N LYS A 373 -18.85 -29.04 27.33
CA LYS A 373 -20.12 -28.45 26.86
C LYS A 373 -19.85 -27.05 26.33
N ILE A 374 -20.51 -26.68 25.23
CA ILE A 374 -20.32 -25.38 24.58
C ILE A 374 -21.57 -24.51 24.74
N LEU A 375 -21.39 -23.28 25.22
CA LEU A 375 -22.35 -22.20 25.07
C LEU A 375 -21.95 -21.34 23.86
N ALA A 376 -22.75 -21.33 22.81
CA ALA A 376 -22.51 -20.55 21.61
C ALA A 376 -23.32 -19.25 21.67
N VAL A 377 -22.65 -18.10 21.81
CA VAL A 377 -23.28 -16.78 21.93
C VAL A 377 -23.07 -15.98 20.65
N GLU A 378 -24.16 -15.51 20.04
CA GLU A 378 -24.15 -14.70 18.83
C GLU A 378 -25.29 -13.68 18.87
N LYS A 379 -25.03 -12.46 18.38
CA LYS A 379 -26.03 -11.38 18.29
C LYS A 379 -26.64 -11.26 16.89
N ASN A 380 -25.92 -11.62 15.84
CA ASN A 380 -26.36 -11.46 14.46
C ASN A 380 -27.47 -12.48 14.14
N PRO A 381 -28.73 -12.04 13.94
CA PRO A 381 -29.86 -12.95 13.72
C PRO A 381 -29.69 -13.83 12.48
N ASN A 382 -28.93 -13.37 11.48
CA ASN A 382 -28.69 -14.13 10.26
C ASN A 382 -27.71 -15.29 10.49
N ALA A 383 -26.64 -15.05 11.25
CA ALA A 383 -25.66 -16.08 11.61
C ALA A 383 -26.29 -17.15 12.53
N ILE A 384 -27.23 -16.74 13.40
CA ILE A 384 -27.98 -17.61 14.31
C ILE A 384 -28.83 -18.64 13.55
N VAL A 385 -29.36 -18.31 12.37
CA VAL A 385 -30.05 -19.28 11.50
C VAL A 385 -29.10 -20.40 11.08
N VAL A 386 -27.88 -20.05 10.67
CA VAL A 386 -26.85 -21.02 10.28
C VAL A 386 -26.45 -21.90 11.46
N LEU A 387 -26.17 -21.29 12.61
CA LEU A 387 -25.83 -22.01 13.84
C LEU A 387 -26.95 -22.97 14.28
N SER A 388 -28.22 -22.55 14.19
CA SER A 388 -29.37 -23.39 14.54
C SER A 388 -29.45 -24.65 13.69
N CYS A 389 -29.20 -24.53 12.38
CA CYS A 389 -29.12 -25.67 11.47
C CYS A 389 -27.94 -26.58 11.82
N LEU A 390 -26.75 -26.03 12.04
CA LEU A 390 -25.56 -26.82 12.40
C LEU A 390 -25.73 -27.56 13.73
N ILE A 391 -26.35 -26.94 14.72
CA ILE A 391 -26.64 -27.57 16.00
C ILE A 391 -27.64 -28.70 15.83
N ARG A 392 -28.76 -28.45 15.14
CA ARG A 392 -29.78 -29.49 14.90
C ARG A 392 -29.22 -30.68 14.12
N ASP A 393 -28.42 -30.42 13.08
CA ASP A 393 -28.04 -31.44 12.10
C ASP A 393 -26.70 -32.13 12.42
N LEU A 394 -25.79 -31.48 13.16
CA LEU A 394 -24.42 -31.98 13.37
C LEU A 394 -23.97 -32.04 14.84
N TRP A 395 -24.32 -31.05 15.68
CA TRP A 395 -23.72 -30.91 17.02
C TRP A 395 -24.63 -31.33 18.17
N SER A 396 -25.93 -31.49 17.91
CA SER A 396 -26.96 -31.99 18.83
C SER A 396 -26.88 -31.37 20.22
N ASP A 397 -26.73 -32.20 21.26
CA ASP A 397 -26.75 -31.84 22.68
C ASP A 397 -25.43 -31.28 23.22
N LYS A 398 -24.37 -31.22 22.40
CA LYS A 398 -23.05 -30.71 22.83
C LYS A 398 -22.96 -29.19 22.85
N VAL A 399 -23.85 -28.50 22.13
CA VAL A 399 -23.81 -27.05 21.92
C VAL A 399 -25.16 -26.44 22.25
N GLN A 400 -25.18 -25.46 23.15
CA GLN A 400 -26.36 -24.65 23.45
C GLN A 400 -26.22 -23.27 22.81
N LEU A 401 -27.16 -22.91 21.94
CA LEU A 401 -27.20 -21.59 21.31
C LEU A 401 -27.86 -20.54 22.21
N ILE A 402 -27.26 -19.36 22.28
CA ILE A 402 -27.76 -18.18 22.98
C ILE A 402 -27.76 -17.01 22.01
N SER A 403 -28.96 -16.57 21.63
CA SER A 403 -29.19 -15.45 20.71
C SER A 403 -29.22 -14.13 21.49
N LYS A 404 -28.05 -13.56 21.79
CA LYS A 404 -27.96 -12.31 22.57
C LYS A 404 -26.60 -11.62 22.36
N ASP A 405 -26.55 -10.32 22.63
CA ASP A 405 -25.29 -9.65 22.93
C ASP A 405 -24.67 -10.24 24.20
N MET A 406 -23.37 -10.52 24.13
CA MET A 406 -22.60 -11.14 25.21
C MET A 406 -22.49 -10.25 26.46
N ARG A 407 -22.55 -8.92 26.29
CA ARG A 407 -22.46 -7.92 27.37
C ARG A 407 -23.70 -7.95 28.27
N ASP A 408 -24.85 -8.33 27.73
CA ASP A 408 -26.12 -8.42 28.45
C ASP A 408 -26.41 -9.82 29.02
N LEU A 409 -25.48 -10.76 28.87
CA LEU A 409 -25.69 -12.16 29.23
C LEU A 409 -25.63 -12.36 30.75
N GLN A 410 -26.53 -13.18 31.30
CA GLN A 410 -26.47 -13.65 32.68
C GLN A 410 -26.47 -15.16 32.66
N LEU A 411 -25.62 -15.79 33.47
CA LEU A 411 -25.51 -17.24 33.58
C LEU A 411 -25.59 -17.66 35.05
N ASP A 412 -26.32 -18.74 35.31
CA ASP A 412 -26.41 -19.35 36.64
C ASP A 412 -25.08 -20.02 37.04
N GLU A 413 -24.41 -20.67 36.07
CA GLU A 413 -23.10 -21.30 36.23
C GLU A 413 -22.01 -20.49 35.52
N LYS A 414 -20.88 -20.28 36.21
CA LYS A 414 -19.69 -19.63 35.64
C LYS A 414 -18.95 -20.59 34.72
N VAL A 415 -18.41 -20.06 33.61
CA VAL A 415 -17.72 -20.85 32.60
C VAL A 415 -16.22 -20.97 32.91
N ASP A 416 -15.61 -22.06 32.46
CA ASP A 416 -14.17 -22.32 32.59
C ASP A 416 -13.35 -21.55 31.56
N ILE A 417 -13.84 -21.51 30.30
CA ILE A 417 -13.12 -20.90 29.18
C ILE A 417 -14.08 -20.02 28.39
N VAL A 418 -13.65 -18.80 28.06
CA VAL A 418 -14.26 -17.95 27.04
C VAL A 418 -13.36 -17.96 25.80
N VAL A 419 -13.94 -18.20 24.63
CA VAL A 419 -13.25 -18.12 23.34
C VAL A 419 -13.92 -17.07 22.47
N SER A 420 -13.15 -16.18 21.87
CA SER A 420 -13.65 -15.14 20.97
C SER A 420 -12.65 -14.89 19.83
N GLU A 421 -13.13 -14.38 18.70
CA GLU A 421 -12.31 -13.80 17.65
C GLU A 421 -12.99 -12.50 17.23
N LEU A 422 -12.67 -11.44 17.97
CA LEU A 422 -13.22 -10.09 17.86
C LEU A 422 -12.11 -9.08 17.54
N LEU A 423 -11.02 -9.56 16.94
CA LEU A 423 -9.80 -8.79 16.72
C LEU A 423 -9.88 -8.12 15.36
N GLY A 424 -9.66 -6.81 15.34
CA GLY A 424 -9.42 -6.10 14.09
C GLY A 424 -7.93 -6.07 13.73
N SER A 425 -7.59 -5.46 12.60
CA SER A 425 -6.20 -5.28 12.13
C SER A 425 -5.29 -4.46 13.04
N PHE A 426 -5.84 -3.81 14.07
CA PHE A 426 -5.13 -3.08 15.10
C PHE A 426 -5.36 -3.70 16.50
N GLY A 427 -5.80 -4.96 16.54
CA GLY A 427 -6.07 -5.72 17.76
C GLY A 427 -7.41 -5.34 18.39
N ASP A 428 -7.54 -4.11 18.87
CA ASP A 428 -8.70 -3.65 19.65
C ASP A 428 -9.76 -2.85 18.86
N ASN A 429 -9.51 -2.58 17.57
CA ASN A 429 -10.35 -1.71 16.73
C ASN A 429 -11.70 -2.33 16.29
N GLU A 430 -12.03 -3.51 16.79
CA GLU A 430 -13.37 -4.14 16.69
C GLU A 430 -14.02 -4.34 18.07
N LEU A 431 -13.54 -3.60 19.08
CA LEU A 431 -14.10 -3.53 20.44
C LEU A 431 -14.03 -4.84 21.23
N SER A 432 -13.02 -5.67 20.93
CA SER A 432 -12.69 -6.86 21.74
C SER A 432 -12.60 -6.52 23.24
N PRO A 433 -11.93 -5.44 23.69
CA PRO A 433 -11.85 -5.13 25.11
C PRO A 433 -13.21 -4.89 25.76
N GLU A 434 -14.04 -4.01 25.20
CA GLU A 434 -15.36 -3.71 25.75
C GLU A 434 -16.30 -4.92 25.74
N CYS A 435 -16.19 -5.77 24.71
CA CYS A 435 -16.95 -7.01 24.62
C CYS A 435 -16.54 -8.01 25.72
N LEU A 436 -15.23 -8.27 25.86
CA LEU A 436 -14.70 -9.25 26.80
C LEU A 436 -14.75 -8.76 28.25
N ASP A 437 -14.66 -7.46 28.51
CA ASP A 437 -14.90 -6.87 29.83
C ASP A 437 -16.36 -7.06 30.26
N GLY A 438 -17.30 -6.96 29.31
CA GLY A 438 -18.69 -7.33 29.55
C GLY A 438 -18.80 -8.80 29.96
N VAL A 439 -18.11 -9.71 29.28
CA VAL A 439 -18.25 -11.16 29.46
C VAL A 439 -17.50 -11.71 30.67
N GLN A 440 -16.37 -11.14 31.07
CA GLN A 440 -15.47 -11.75 32.06
C GLN A 440 -16.14 -12.00 33.42
N ARG A 441 -17.19 -11.25 33.78
CA ARG A 441 -17.99 -11.53 34.99
C ARG A 441 -18.61 -12.93 34.99
N LEU A 442 -18.71 -13.58 33.83
CA LEU A 442 -19.24 -14.93 33.64
C LEU A 442 -18.16 -16.02 33.72
N LEU A 443 -16.87 -15.65 33.73
CA LEU A 443 -15.76 -16.58 33.98
C LEU A 443 -15.67 -16.96 35.46
N LYS A 444 -15.10 -18.13 35.73
CA LYS A 444 -14.70 -18.51 37.10
C LYS A 444 -13.61 -17.56 37.60
N PRO A 445 -13.73 -16.93 38.78
CA PRO A 445 -12.86 -15.82 39.21
C PRO A 445 -11.35 -16.09 39.21
N ASP A 446 -10.93 -17.31 39.57
CA ASP A 446 -9.51 -17.65 39.76
C ASP A 446 -8.96 -18.61 38.69
N THR A 447 -9.83 -19.41 38.09
CA THR A 447 -9.44 -20.48 37.15
C THR A 447 -9.95 -20.25 35.73
N GLY A 448 -10.78 -19.23 35.53
CA GLY A 448 -11.34 -18.89 34.23
C GLY A 448 -10.27 -18.37 33.28
N ILE A 449 -10.30 -18.85 32.03
CA ILE A 449 -9.34 -18.46 30.98
C ILE A 449 -10.08 -17.79 29.83
N SER A 450 -9.49 -16.73 29.28
CA SER A 450 -9.90 -16.13 28.02
C SER A 450 -8.95 -16.55 26.90
N ILE A 451 -9.49 -16.86 25.73
CA ILE A 451 -8.77 -17.09 24.49
C ILE A 451 -9.38 -16.14 23.43
N PRO A 452 -8.69 -15.08 23.01
CA PRO A 452 -7.30 -14.76 23.35
C PRO A 452 -7.10 -14.29 24.79
N ALA A 453 -5.87 -14.45 25.27
CA ALA A 453 -5.41 -13.96 26.56
C ALA A 453 -5.03 -12.48 26.52
N ASN A 454 -4.56 -11.98 25.36
CA ASN A 454 -4.26 -10.57 25.18
C ASN A 454 -4.36 -10.14 23.70
N SER A 455 -4.24 -8.84 23.48
CA SER A 455 -3.86 -8.27 22.19
C SER A 455 -2.88 -7.12 22.41
N ILE A 456 -1.92 -7.00 21.49
CA ILE A 456 -0.91 -5.93 21.46
C ILE A 456 -0.96 -5.28 20.09
N SER A 457 -1.23 -3.98 20.03
CA SER A 457 -1.15 -3.20 18.79
C SER A 457 0.25 -2.65 18.60
N TYR A 458 0.66 -2.54 17.33
CA TYR A 458 1.96 -2.02 16.94
C TYR A 458 1.79 -0.95 15.87
N ILE A 459 2.70 0.02 15.84
CA ILE A 459 2.73 1.08 14.83
C ILE A 459 4.10 1.22 14.18
N GLN A 460 4.10 1.71 12.94
CA GLN A 460 5.30 1.97 12.15
C GLN A 460 5.10 3.17 11.22
N PRO A 461 6.00 4.18 11.21
CA PRO A 461 5.92 5.30 10.28
C PRO A 461 6.19 4.83 8.84
N VAL A 462 5.36 5.27 7.90
CA VAL A 462 5.44 4.83 6.50
C VAL A 462 5.37 5.97 5.49
N MET A 463 6.10 5.77 4.39
CA MET A 463 5.97 6.51 3.14
C MET A 463 5.18 5.67 2.14
N THR A 464 3.99 6.14 1.72
CA THR A 464 3.15 5.42 0.75
C THR A 464 2.29 6.39 -0.06
N LYS A 465 2.85 6.85 -1.18
CA LYS A 465 2.22 7.88 -2.00
C LYS A 465 0.92 7.41 -2.63
N ARG A 466 0.88 6.17 -3.11
CA ARG A 466 -0.29 5.59 -3.77
C ARG A 466 -1.49 5.47 -2.87
N VAL A 467 -1.30 4.93 -1.66
CA VAL A 467 -2.38 4.79 -0.68
C VAL A 467 -2.86 6.16 -0.24
N SER A 468 -1.94 7.10 0.03
CA SER A 468 -2.30 8.50 0.35
C SER A 468 -3.14 9.15 -0.77
N ASN A 469 -2.72 9.00 -2.03
CA ASN A 469 -3.46 9.51 -3.19
C ASN A 469 -4.82 8.81 -3.38
N ALA A 470 -4.91 7.51 -3.08
CA ALA A 470 -6.16 6.76 -3.15
C ALA A 470 -7.17 7.28 -2.11
N ILE A 471 -6.74 7.51 -0.87
CA ILE A 471 -7.57 8.09 0.21
C ILE A 471 -8.05 9.51 -0.18
N LYS A 472 -7.15 10.36 -0.70
CA LYS A 472 -7.49 11.70 -1.20
C LYS A 472 -8.49 11.65 -2.37
N SER A 473 -8.43 10.60 -3.19
CA SER A 473 -9.34 10.43 -4.34
C SER A 473 -10.74 9.97 -3.92
N ILE A 474 -10.87 9.22 -2.82
CA ILE A 474 -12.17 8.79 -2.28
C ILE A 474 -13.00 10.00 -1.84
N THR A 475 -12.37 11.05 -1.29
CA THR A 475 -13.06 12.26 -0.84
C THR A 475 -13.32 13.30 -1.92
N GLY A 476 -12.50 13.33 -2.96
CA GLY A 476 -12.61 14.31 -4.05
C GLY A 476 -13.67 14.01 -5.10
N GLY A 477 -14.79 13.37 -4.73
CA GLY A 477 -15.85 12.83 -5.60
C GLY A 477 -15.88 13.45 -7.01
N VAL A 478 -15.55 12.64 -8.03
CA VAL A 478 -15.51 13.00 -9.46
C VAL A 478 -15.03 14.43 -9.70
N LYS A 479 -13.69 14.62 -9.75
CA LYS A 479 -12.95 15.82 -10.20
C LYS A 479 -13.83 16.85 -10.93
N SER A 480 -14.57 17.64 -10.16
CA SER A 480 -15.16 18.86 -10.66
C SER A 480 -14.02 19.86 -10.71
N PRO A 481 -13.77 20.54 -11.83
CA PRO A 481 -12.72 21.55 -11.93
C PRO A 481 -12.90 22.75 -10.98
N ASN A 482 -13.98 22.77 -10.18
CA ASN A 482 -14.25 23.75 -9.14
C ASN A 482 -14.08 23.19 -7.70
N PHE A 483 -13.47 22.01 -7.53
CA PHE A 483 -13.23 21.45 -6.19
C PHE A 483 -12.14 22.24 -5.46
N ASN A 484 -12.51 22.92 -4.38
CA ASN A 484 -11.57 23.63 -3.52
C ASN A 484 -11.37 22.84 -2.21
N GLU A 485 -10.23 22.14 -2.14
CA GLU A 485 -9.79 21.32 -0.99
C GLU A 485 -9.88 22.07 0.35
N LYS A 486 -9.59 23.37 0.37
CA LYS A 486 -9.57 24.19 1.59
C LYS A 486 -10.97 24.51 2.13
N SER A 487 -12.02 24.28 1.35
CA SER A 487 -13.40 24.66 1.69
C SER A 487 -14.33 23.48 1.94
N ASN A 488 -13.86 22.24 1.77
CA ASN A 488 -14.68 21.05 1.97
C ASN A 488 -14.30 20.29 3.26
N PRO A 489 -15.11 20.37 4.33
CA PRO A 489 -14.88 19.64 5.57
C PRO A 489 -14.80 18.11 5.37
N GLU A 490 -15.44 17.54 4.35
CA GLU A 490 -15.40 16.10 4.08
C GLU A 490 -14.05 15.63 3.55
N PHE A 491 -13.25 16.52 2.94
CA PHE A 491 -11.92 16.16 2.44
C PHE A 491 -10.97 15.76 3.57
N TYR A 492 -11.01 16.48 4.69
CA TYR A 492 -10.18 16.18 5.86
C TYR A 492 -10.68 14.95 6.62
N LYS A 493 -11.97 14.61 6.55
CA LYS A 493 -12.52 13.45 7.27
C LYS A 493 -11.90 12.12 6.84
N SER A 494 -11.57 11.89 5.57
CA SER A 494 -10.91 10.63 5.17
C SER A 494 -9.48 10.53 5.65
N LEU A 495 -8.77 11.66 5.71
CA LEU A 495 -7.42 11.77 6.24
C LEU A 495 -7.39 11.77 7.78
N GLU A 496 -8.56 11.83 8.41
CA GLU A 496 -8.78 11.67 9.84
C GLU A 496 -9.50 10.35 10.17
N ALA A 497 -9.61 9.41 9.22
CA ALA A 497 -10.10 8.06 9.46
C ALA A 497 -8.95 7.05 9.39
N ASN A 498 -9.11 5.91 10.06
CA ASN A 498 -8.21 4.78 9.87
C ASN A 498 -8.74 3.83 8.80
N TRP A 499 -7.80 3.19 8.10
CA TRP A 499 -8.06 2.38 6.91
C TRP A 499 -7.49 0.99 7.05
N LEU A 500 -8.06 0.02 6.34
CA LEU A 500 -7.47 -1.29 6.08
C LEU A 500 -6.82 -1.29 4.71
N VAL A 501 -5.54 -1.65 4.66
CA VAL A 501 -4.73 -1.60 3.43
C VAL A 501 -3.84 -2.82 3.33
N TYR A 502 -3.89 -3.49 2.17
CA TYR A 502 -2.86 -4.45 1.78
C TYR A 502 -1.72 -3.69 1.08
N PHE A 503 -0.70 -3.30 1.85
CA PHE A 503 0.41 -2.50 1.35
C PHE A 503 1.26 -3.28 0.33
N SER A 504 1.40 -2.72 -0.86
CA SER A 504 2.34 -3.14 -1.89
C SER A 504 3.38 -2.06 -2.15
N SER A 505 2.95 -0.80 -2.36
CA SER A 505 3.83 0.35 -2.61
C SER A 505 4.04 1.15 -1.32
N VAL A 506 4.89 0.61 -0.44
CA VAL A 506 5.21 1.21 0.86
C VAL A 506 6.70 1.17 1.13
N PHE A 507 7.21 2.24 1.72
CA PHE A 507 8.52 2.28 2.35
C PHE A 507 8.33 2.47 3.86
N HIS A 508 8.87 1.53 4.63
CA HIS A 508 8.84 1.56 6.09
C HIS A 508 10.02 2.40 6.58
N VAL A 509 9.73 3.50 7.27
CA VAL A 509 10.74 4.53 7.61
C VAL A 509 11.65 4.07 8.75
N ASP A 510 11.10 3.32 9.71
CA ASP A 510 11.78 2.76 10.86
C ASP A 510 11.14 1.40 11.22
N GLU A 511 11.67 0.69 12.21
CA GLU A 511 11.12 -0.56 12.73
C GLU A 511 9.74 -0.38 13.39
N THR A 512 9.01 -1.48 13.51
CA THR A 512 7.70 -1.53 14.17
C THR A 512 7.85 -1.46 15.70
N LYS A 513 6.97 -0.71 16.39
CA LYS A 513 7.00 -0.56 17.86
C LYS A 513 5.63 -0.79 18.48
N GLU A 514 5.61 -1.36 19.69
CA GLU A 514 4.39 -1.59 20.49
C GLU A 514 3.69 -0.27 20.83
N LEU A 515 2.36 -0.33 20.92
CA LEU A 515 1.50 0.81 21.25
C LEU A 515 0.57 0.52 22.43
N PHE A 516 -0.49 -0.28 22.22
CA PHE A 516 -1.49 -0.56 23.25
C PHE A 516 -1.59 -2.05 23.53
N THR A 517 -1.80 -2.39 24.80
CA THR A 517 -2.02 -3.77 25.25
C THR A 517 -3.35 -3.89 26.00
N PHE A 518 -4.08 -4.97 25.72
CA PHE A 518 -5.29 -5.38 26.43
C PHE A 518 -5.13 -6.83 26.87
N VAL A 519 -5.52 -7.13 28.12
CA VAL A 519 -5.38 -8.45 28.74
C VAL A 519 -6.74 -8.94 29.20
N HIS A 520 -7.02 -10.23 28.98
CA HIS A 520 -8.28 -10.86 29.31
C HIS A 520 -8.03 -12.13 30.15
N PRO A 521 -8.68 -12.28 31.31
CA PRO A 521 -9.60 -11.34 31.96
C PRO A 521 -8.88 -10.08 32.50
N ASN A 522 -9.56 -8.94 32.42
CA ASN A 522 -9.08 -7.66 32.90
C ASN A 522 -9.42 -7.46 34.39
N LYS A 523 -8.38 -7.43 35.23
CA LYS A 523 -8.51 -7.35 36.69
C LYS A 523 -8.43 -5.92 37.25
N ASP A 524 -8.35 -4.90 36.39
CA ASP A 524 -8.26 -3.51 36.82
C ASP A 524 -9.56 -3.03 37.47
N VAL A 525 -9.44 -2.14 38.45
CA VAL A 525 -10.59 -1.55 39.17
C VAL A 525 -10.34 -0.05 39.38
N PRO A 526 -11.12 0.84 38.75
CA PRO A 526 -12.11 0.57 37.69
C PRO A 526 -11.45 0.10 36.39
N ILE A 527 -12.20 -0.60 35.54
CA ILE A 527 -11.79 -0.91 34.17
C ILE A 527 -11.86 0.38 33.34
N ASP A 528 -10.72 0.79 32.79
CA ASP A 528 -10.61 1.87 31.82
C ASP A 528 -9.85 1.37 30.59
N ASN A 529 -10.52 1.34 29.45
CA ASN A 529 -9.92 0.94 28.17
C ASN A 529 -9.37 2.12 27.38
N SER A 530 -9.37 3.33 27.95
CA SER A 530 -8.65 4.47 27.38
C SER A 530 -7.15 4.20 27.41
N ARG A 531 -6.44 4.64 26.37
CA ARG A 531 -4.99 4.52 26.28
C ARG A 531 -4.38 5.80 25.74
N HIS A 532 -3.15 6.07 26.15
CA HIS A 532 -2.31 7.15 25.65
C HIS A 532 -0.88 6.65 25.58
N ALA A 533 -0.21 6.91 24.45
CA ALA A 533 1.19 6.57 24.29
C ALA A 533 1.88 7.57 23.36
N ILE A 534 3.17 7.80 23.62
CA ILE A 534 4.07 8.52 22.73
C ILE A 534 5.17 7.55 22.33
N VAL A 535 5.34 7.34 21.04
CA VAL A 535 6.32 6.41 20.46
C VAL A 535 7.26 7.20 19.56
N THR A 536 8.57 7.01 19.75
CA THR A 536 9.60 7.71 18.98
C THR A 536 10.29 6.76 18.00
N PHE A 537 10.42 7.22 16.76
CA PHE A 537 11.12 6.58 15.66
C PHE A 537 12.20 7.51 15.10
N LYS A 538 13.00 7.00 14.17
CA LYS A 538 14.05 7.77 13.52
C LYS A 538 14.08 7.50 12.02
N SER A 539 14.13 8.56 11.21
CA SER A 539 14.33 8.41 9.77
C SER A 539 15.79 8.04 9.46
N THR A 540 16.02 7.03 8.63
CA THR A 540 17.37 6.60 8.20
C THR A 540 17.81 7.19 6.86
N VAL A 541 16.91 7.87 6.16
CA VAL A 541 17.14 8.57 4.89
C VAL A 541 16.21 9.78 4.80
N ASP A 542 16.50 10.72 3.91
CA ASP A 542 15.52 11.72 3.51
C ASP A 542 14.30 11.03 2.89
N CYS A 543 13.09 11.28 3.39
CA CYS A 543 11.85 10.68 2.88
C CYS A 543 10.62 11.55 3.18
N VAL A 544 9.42 11.05 2.88
CA VAL A 544 8.14 11.73 3.15
C VAL A 544 7.23 10.86 4.00
N LEU A 545 6.87 11.35 5.19
CA LEU A 545 5.90 10.69 6.04
C LEU A 545 4.49 10.92 5.51
N HIS A 546 3.76 9.84 5.24
CA HIS A 546 2.37 9.88 4.78
C HIS A 546 1.38 9.42 5.85
N GLY A 547 1.86 8.72 6.87
CA GLY A 547 1.05 8.22 7.97
C GLY A 547 1.78 7.12 8.73
N VAL A 548 0.99 6.38 9.51
CA VAL A 548 1.45 5.32 10.40
C VAL A 548 0.71 4.03 10.04
N ALA A 549 1.44 2.98 9.69
CA ALA A 549 0.88 1.64 9.54
C ALA A 549 0.67 1.01 10.91
N GLY A 550 -0.37 0.19 11.04
CA GLY A 550 -0.75 -0.50 12.26
C GLY A 550 -0.86 -2.00 12.07
N TYR A 551 -0.47 -2.74 13.10
CA TYR A 551 -0.45 -4.20 13.16
C TYR A 551 -0.93 -4.68 14.53
N PHE A 552 -1.06 -5.99 14.71
CA PHE A 552 -1.25 -6.59 16.02
C PHE A 552 -0.59 -7.95 16.16
N THR A 553 -0.32 -8.33 17.41
CA THR A 553 -0.16 -9.72 17.85
C THR A 553 -1.19 -10.03 18.93
N SER A 554 -1.55 -11.30 19.09
CA SER A 554 -2.46 -11.75 20.11
C SER A 554 -2.09 -13.14 20.59
N GLN A 555 -1.67 -13.21 21.85
CA GLN A 555 -1.46 -14.47 22.54
C GLN A 555 -2.82 -15.14 22.75
N LEU A 556 -3.03 -16.27 22.07
CA LEU A 556 -4.25 -17.06 22.24
C LEU A 556 -4.20 -17.79 23.59
N TYR A 557 -3.15 -18.57 23.80
CA TYR A 557 -2.91 -19.29 25.06
C TYR A 557 -1.45 -19.69 25.18
N LYS A 558 -0.76 -19.24 26.24
CA LYS A 558 0.66 -19.50 26.48
C LYS A 558 1.53 -19.16 25.25
N ASP A 559 2.23 -20.12 24.67
CA ASP A 559 3.13 -19.95 23.52
C ASP A 559 2.39 -19.91 22.15
N ILE A 560 1.07 -20.06 22.14
CA ILE A 560 0.27 -20.06 20.92
C ILE A 560 -0.22 -18.64 20.65
N GLU A 561 0.22 -18.05 19.53
CA GLU A 561 -0.04 -16.67 19.13
C GLU A 561 -0.51 -16.60 17.66
N ILE A 562 -1.30 -15.58 17.36
CA ILE A 562 -1.54 -15.09 16.00
C ILE A 562 -0.96 -13.68 15.85
N SER A 563 -0.40 -13.37 14.69
CA SER A 563 0.30 -12.11 14.45
C SER A 563 0.21 -11.67 12.99
N ILE A 564 -0.05 -10.38 12.79
CA ILE A 564 0.17 -9.70 11.49
C ILE A 564 1.35 -8.73 11.54
N HIS A 565 2.15 -8.77 12.61
CA HIS A 565 3.40 -8.03 12.69
C HIS A 565 4.33 -8.45 11.53
N PRO A 566 4.95 -7.52 10.78
CA PRO A 566 5.69 -7.86 9.56
C PRO A 566 6.77 -8.94 9.75
N GLU A 567 7.47 -8.93 10.88
CA GLU A 567 8.58 -9.85 11.16
C GLU A 567 8.14 -11.19 11.75
N THR A 568 6.99 -11.24 12.42
CA THR A 568 6.48 -12.43 13.13
C THR A 568 5.14 -12.90 12.56
N HIS A 569 4.81 -12.48 11.34
CA HIS A 569 3.54 -12.75 10.69
C HIS A 569 3.26 -14.25 10.66
N THR A 570 2.06 -14.64 11.11
CA THR A 570 1.66 -16.05 11.12
C THR A 570 1.64 -16.61 9.69
N GLN A 571 2.41 -17.66 9.46
CA GLN A 571 2.52 -18.25 8.13
C GLN A 571 1.17 -18.80 7.64
N GLY A 572 0.78 -18.40 6.43
CA GLY A 572 -0.47 -18.86 5.79
C GLY A 572 -1.74 -18.16 6.29
N MET A 573 -1.61 -17.16 7.16
CA MET A 573 -2.74 -16.35 7.62
C MET A 573 -3.01 -15.22 6.63
N SER A 574 -4.29 -14.93 6.37
CA SER A 574 -4.71 -13.89 5.42
C SER A 574 -6.00 -13.17 5.81
N SER A 575 -6.48 -13.41 7.03
CA SER A 575 -7.70 -12.80 7.58
C SER A 575 -7.64 -11.28 7.73
N TRP A 576 -6.45 -10.69 7.85
CA TRP A 576 -6.30 -9.27 8.16
C TRP A 576 -5.33 -8.59 7.19
N TYR A 577 -5.72 -7.41 6.73
CA TYR A 577 -4.82 -6.42 6.17
C TYR A 577 -4.19 -5.57 7.29
N SER A 578 -3.25 -4.69 6.96
CA SER A 578 -2.69 -3.75 7.92
C SER A 578 -3.65 -2.59 8.16
N ALA A 579 -3.64 -2.04 9.37
CA ALA A 579 -4.28 -0.75 9.62
C ALA A 579 -3.40 0.38 9.05
N PHE A 580 -4.00 1.52 8.71
CA PHE A 580 -3.29 2.72 8.28
C PHE A 580 -3.96 3.97 8.84
N PHE A 581 -3.16 4.82 9.46
CA PHE A 581 -3.54 6.10 10.04
C PHE A 581 -2.84 7.22 9.27
N PRO A 582 -3.50 7.82 8.26
CA PRO A 582 -2.92 8.88 7.45
C PRO A 582 -2.65 10.14 8.28
N ILE A 583 -1.76 10.99 7.79
CA ILE A 583 -1.66 12.38 8.25
C ILE A 583 -2.15 13.32 7.15
N ALA A 584 -2.89 14.37 7.52
CA ALA A 584 -3.55 15.21 6.52
C ALA A 584 -2.55 16.00 5.66
N ASN A 585 -1.44 16.42 6.26
CA ASN A 585 -0.34 17.07 5.57
C ASN A 585 0.89 16.16 5.62
N GLU A 586 1.50 15.95 4.46
CA GLU A 586 2.72 15.16 4.33
C GLU A 586 3.88 15.87 5.01
N ILE A 587 4.66 15.15 5.82
CA ILE A 587 5.79 15.71 6.57
C ILE A 587 7.09 15.30 5.90
N GLN A 588 7.95 16.28 5.63
CA GLN A 588 9.27 16.04 5.08
C GLN A 588 10.21 15.60 6.19
N LEU A 589 10.88 14.47 5.98
CA LEU A 589 11.84 13.92 6.92
C LEU A 589 13.23 14.03 6.31
N LYS A 590 14.17 14.52 7.11
CA LYS A 590 15.59 14.42 6.86
C LYS A 590 16.18 13.18 7.50
N GLU A 591 17.29 12.73 6.95
CA GLU A 591 18.09 11.69 7.59
C GLU A 591 18.35 12.07 9.06
N ASN A 592 18.12 11.12 9.96
CA ASN A 592 18.24 11.25 11.40
C ASN A 592 17.17 12.09 12.11
N ASP A 593 16.15 12.60 11.41
CA ASP A 593 15.04 13.28 12.07
C ASP A 593 14.31 12.35 13.06
N PRO A 594 14.00 12.82 14.27
CA PRO A 594 13.14 12.10 15.19
C PRO A 594 11.68 12.22 14.75
N ILE A 595 10.98 11.10 14.73
CA ILE A 595 9.55 11.03 14.43
C ILE A 595 8.85 10.64 15.73
N GLU A 596 8.21 11.60 16.39
CA GLU A 596 7.48 11.35 17.63
C GLU A 596 5.99 11.28 17.31
N VAL A 597 5.40 10.10 17.46
CA VAL A 597 3.98 9.84 17.21
C VAL A 597 3.27 9.74 18.55
N GLU A 598 2.20 10.50 18.71
CA GLU A 598 1.35 10.43 19.89
C GLU A 598 -0.03 9.90 19.50
N PHE A 599 -0.50 8.93 20.28
CA PHE A 599 -1.70 8.17 20.00
C PHE A 599 -2.58 8.10 21.23
N TRP A 600 -3.89 8.21 21.01
CA TRP A 600 -4.89 7.99 22.03
C TRP A 600 -5.93 7.01 21.53
N ARG A 601 -6.34 6.12 22.43
CA ARG A 601 -7.61 5.42 22.35
C ARG A 601 -8.53 6.04 23.38
N LYS A 602 -9.66 6.58 22.94
CA LYS A 602 -10.65 7.22 23.81
C LYS A 602 -11.96 6.47 23.75
N CYS A 603 -12.67 6.45 24.86
CA CYS A 603 -13.99 5.83 24.97
C CYS A 603 -14.97 6.76 25.70
N ASP A 604 -16.23 6.69 25.30
CA ASP A 604 -17.38 7.17 26.05
C ASP A 604 -18.43 6.05 26.16
N GLU A 605 -19.61 6.35 26.73
CA GLU A 605 -20.68 5.36 26.93
C GLU A 605 -21.23 4.76 25.61
N LYS A 606 -20.99 5.40 24.46
CA LYS A 606 -21.61 5.06 23.16
C LYS A 606 -20.60 4.66 22.10
N ARG A 607 -19.34 5.07 22.21
CA ARG A 607 -18.35 4.92 21.15
C ARG A 607 -16.92 4.88 21.67
N VAL A 608 -16.06 4.28 20.85
CA VAL A 608 -14.61 4.30 20.96
C VAL A 608 -14.04 4.94 19.70
N TRP A 609 -12.94 5.66 19.83
CA TRP A 609 -12.21 6.21 18.68
C TRP A 609 -10.73 6.35 18.98
N TYR A 610 -9.94 6.50 17.92
CA TYR A 610 -8.53 6.85 18.01
C TYR A 610 -8.32 8.30 17.64
N GLU A 611 -7.39 8.95 18.34
CA GLU A 611 -6.80 10.22 17.94
C GLU A 611 -5.30 10.00 17.75
N TRP A 612 -4.69 10.72 16.82
CA TRP A 612 -3.24 10.66 16.62
C TRP A 612 -2.67 11.99 16.14
N ARG A 613 -1.41 12.23 16.47
CA ARG A 613 -0.63 13.37 15.95
C ARG A 613 0.85 13.02 15.84
N ILE A 614 1.54 13.82 15.02
CA ILE A 614 2.99 13.86 14.96
C ILE A 614 3.45 15.06 15.79
N ASN A 615 4.35 14.84 16.75
CA ASN A 615 4.95 15.90 17.59
C ASN A 615 6.30 16.39 17.04
N ARG A 616 7.01 15.53 16.30
CA ARG A 616 8.31 15.80 15.68
C ARG A 616 8.44 15.11 14.32
N PRO A 617 9.19 15.68 13.35
CA PRO A 617 9.99 16.92 13.47
C PRO A 617 9.15 18.19 13.45
N GLU A 618 7.92 18.12 12.96
CA GLU A 618 6.95 19.22 12.93
C GLU A 618 5.66 18.77 13.61
N ILE A 619 5.02 19.67 14.35
CA ILE A 619 3.77 19.38 15.07
C ILE A 619 2.60 19.37 14.08
N SER A 620 1.92 18.23 13.96
CA SER A 620 0.62 18.15 13.27
C SER A 620 -0.53 18.54 14.20
N HIS A 621 -1.69 18.85 13.62
CA HIS A 621 -2.93 18.87 14.39
C HIS A 621 -3.28 17.45 14.90
N VAL A 622 -4.21 17.39 15.85
CA VAL A 622 -4.79 16.13 16.31
C VAL A 622 -5.80 15.64 15.28
N HIS A 623 -5.54 14.48 14.69
CA HIS A 623 -6.44 13.85 13.73
C HIS A 623 -7.59 13.17 14.48
N ASN A 624 -8.79 13.21 13.90
CA ASN A 624 -10.01 12.59 14.42
C ASN A 624 -10.43 13.11 15.81
N LEU A 625 -10.23 14.40 16.06
CA LEU A 625 -10.52 15.02 17.36
C LEU A 625 -11.97 14.73 17.80
N ASN A 626 -12.14 14.15 18.99
CA ASN A 626 -13.44 13.72 19.52
C ASN A 626 -14.22 12.72 18.64
N GLY A 627 -13.52 11.97 17.78
CA GLY A 627 -14.14 11.02 16.86
C GLY A 627 -15.01 11.71 15.83
N SER A 628 -14.59 12.88 15.32
CA SER A 628 -15.36 13.67 14.35
C SER A 628 -15.41 13.05 12.95
N ALA A 629 -14.43 12.22 12.62
CA ALA A 629 -14.26 11.64 11.30
C ALA A 629 -14.54 10.13 11.29
N HIS A 630 -14.04 9.40 12.30
CA HIS A 630 -14.26 7.97 12.44
C HIS A 630 -14.46 7.55 13.90
N THR A 631 -15.52 6.77 14.14
CA THR A 631 -15.87 6.22 15.46
C THR A 631 -16.30 4.78 15.32
N ILE A 632 -16.03 4.00 16.35
CA ILE A 632 -16.45 2.60 16.48
C ILE A 632 -17.57 2.55 17.51
N HIS A 633 -18.77 2.14 17.11
CA HIS A 633 -19.97 2.25 17.92
C HIS A 633 -20.18 1.05 18.84
N LEU A 634 -20.54 1.31 20.11
CA LEU A 634 -20.86 0.29 21.12
C LEU A 634 -22.32 -0.18 21.05
N LEU A 635 -23.21 0.62 20.47
CA LEU A 635 -24.66 0.40 20.43
C LEU A 635 -25.21 0.63 19.02
#